data_AF-D4GV72-F1
#
_entry.id   AF-D4GV72-F1
#
_cell.length_a   1.000
_cell.length_b   1.000
_cell.length_c   1.000
_cell.angle_alpha   90.00
_cell.angle_beta   90.00
_cell.angle_gamma   90.00
#
_symmetry.space_group_name_H-M   'P 1'
#
loop_
_entity.id
_entity.type
_entity.pdbx_description
1 polymer ?
#
loop_
_entity_poly.entity_id
_entity_poly.type
_entity_poly.pdbx_seq_one_letter_code
_entity_poly.pdbx_strand_id
1 'polypeptide(L)'
;MQLVAEHIDIGTRSPTVLLNESDAAELGVHALERVQLRWGERTAIGIVELTDELVSEGTLGVTRRLGHIEGDVEVSVAPQPDSVYYIRKKLDDIELEADELSQIVRDVYDERLADVELGAYVSATYTNGLSMEETMHLTESMADVGETVAWEEPVIADKHSIGGVAGNRVTPILVPIVAAAGLKIPKTSSRAVTSAAGTADAMEVLCDVAFSVAEIRDIVGKTGGCLVWGGAVNLSPVDDRIIRAETPLSIDPKGQLIASVLSKKKSAGSTNVVVDIPYGEGANVESLAKARELAKDFNRVGDHLGMAVECAITNGGAPVGRGVGPVLEAREVLATLAGGGPNDLRVKAIRLADLLFESVGVDADAAEILDSGQAEETFREILAAQNGDPDVEAADLSPGRHTVAVRADRDGVVTHVNNRLVNEVARRAGAPRDPGAGLELHRRVGEMAASGETLFTVHAESEDKLADAKALTERVETVRVRHPDEALVERV
;
A
#
# COMPACT_ATOMS: atom_id res chain seq x y z
N MET A 1 29.78 9.82 28.95
CA MET A 1 29.68 11.26 29.24
C MET A 1 28.36 11.53 29.93
N GLN A 2 28.31 12.43 30.91
CA GLN A 2 27.05 12.88 31.50
C GLN A 2 26.61 14.15 30.78
N LEU A 3 25.38 14.16 30.25
CA LEU A 3 24.77 15.29 29.56
C LEU A 3 23.38 15.57 30.15
N VAL A 4 22.82 16.73 29.85
CA VAL A 4 21.43 17.06 30.18
C VAL A 4 20.57 16.93 28.92
N ALA A 5 19.53 16.09 28.96
CA ALA A 5 18.62 15.90 27.84
C ALA A 5 17.62 17.07 27.74
N GLU A 6 17.54 17.67 26.54
CA GLU A 6 16.58 18.72 26.20
C GLU A 6 15.81 18.34 24.93
N HIS A 7 14.48 18.49 24.97
CA HIS A 7 13.65 18.20 23.81
C HIS A 7 13.77 19.30 22.76
N ILE A 8 14.17 18.90 21.54
CA ILE A 8 14.21 19.76 20.37
C ILE A 8 13.08 19.33 19.43
N ASP A 9 12.17 20.25 19.09
CA ASP A 9 11.02 19.98 18.21
C ASP A 9 11.44 19.83 16.74
N ILE A 10 12.12 18.73 16.45
CA ILE A 10 12.45 18.26 15.11
C ILE A 10 11.67 16.99 14.85
N GLY A 11 10.94 16.98 13.74
CA GLY A 11 10.09 15.88 13.32
C GLY A 11 10.82 14.67 12.74
N THR A 12 11.95 14.26 13.34
CA THR A 12 12.64 13.04 12.91
C THR A 12 11.76 11.82 13.20
N ARG A 13 11.86 10.81 12.33
CA ARG A 13 11.09 9.56 12.45
C ARG A 13 11.86 8.45 13.14
N SER A 14 13.19 8.53 13.11
CA SER A 14 14.12 7.68 13.85
C SER A 14 14.45 8.30 15.22
N PRO A 15 14.94 7.50 16.18
CA PRO A 15 15.37 7.98 17.49
C PRO A 15 16.66 8.80 17.38
N THR A 16 16.56 10.02 16.85
CA THR A 16 17.69 10.92 16.61
C THR A 16 18.05 11.69 17.87
N VAL A 17 19.35 11.88 18.09
CA VAL A 17 19.89 12.80 19.09
C VAL A 17 20.81 13.82 18.44
N LEU A 18 20.80 15.05 18.94
CA LEU A 18 21.72 16.09 18.56
C LEU A 18 22.82 16.19 19.61
N LEU A 19 24.08 16.09 19.19
CA LEU A 19 25.23 16.36 20.03
C LEU A 19 25.93 17.62 19.54
N ASN A 20 26.44 18.42 20.48
CA ASN A 20 27.38 19.47 20.14
C ASN A 20 28.65 18.83 19.53
N GLU A 21 29.26 19.45 18.51
CA GLU A 21 30.48 18.91 17.89
C GLU A 21 31.60 18.66 18.90
N SER A 22 31.76 19.54 19.91
CA SER A 22 32.74 19.37 20.99
C SER A 22 32.46 18.12 21.84
N ASP A 23 31.21 17.92 22.25
CA ASP A 23 30.80 16.77 23.07
C ASP A 23 30.93 15.45 22.29
N ALA A 24 30.56 15.47 21.01
CA ALA A 24 30.71 14.32 20.11
C ALA A 24 32.18 13.96 19.91
N ALA A 25 33.07 14.95 19.73
CA ALA A 25 34.50 14.74 19.63
C ALA A 25 35.10 14.18 20.93
N GLU A 26 34.65 14.63 22.10
CA GLU A 26 35.07 14.09 23.39
C GLU A 26 34.62 12.63 23.57
N LEU A 27 33.39 12.31 23.18
CA LEU A 27 32.86 10.95 23.20
C LEU A 27 33.48 10.04 22.12
N GLY A 28 34.07 10.61 21.07
CA GLY A 28 34.61 9.89 19.93
C GLY A 28 33.53 9.29 19.02
N VAL A 29 32.40 9.98 18.87
CA VAL A 29 31.27 9.57 18.02
C VAL A 29 31.08 10.53 16.84
N HIS A 30 30.67 9.98 15.72
CA HIS A 30 30.39 10.72 14.49
C HIS A 30 28.89 10.74 14.16
N ALA A 31 28.50 11.61 13.21
CA ALA A 31 27.15 11.59 12.67
C ALA A 31 26.79 10.20 12.12
N LEU A 32 25.53 9.79 12.30
CA LEU A 32 24.95 8.48 11.96
C LEU A 32 25.44 7.30 12.82
N GLU A 33 26.42 7.50 13.69
CA GLU A 33 26.76 6.50 14.71
C GLU A 33 25.71 6.48 15.81
N ARG A 34 25.83 5.49 16.71
CA ARG A 34 24.85 5.27 17.78
C ARG A 34 25.45 5.52 19.14
N VAL A 35 24.62 6.11 19.99
CA VAL A 35 24.91 6.24 21.41
C VAL A 35 23.85 5.52 22.22
N GLN A 36 24.27 4.86 23.29
CA GLN A 36 23.38 4.38 24.32
C GLN A 36 23.15 5.49 25.33
N LEU A 37 21.87 5.81 25.53
CA LEU A 37 21.36 6.75 26.50
C LEU A 37 20.89 5.98 27.73
N ARG A 38 21.31 6.38 28.91
CA ARG A 38 20.87 5.79 30.18
C ARG A 38 20.38 6.87 31.14
N TRP A 39 19.13 6.77 31.57
CA TRP A 39 18.51 7.68 32.55
C TRP A 39 17.74 6.86 33.59
N GLY A 40 18.13 6.98 34.86
CA GLY A 40 17.68 6.05 35.90
C GLY A 40 18.02 4.59 35.55
N GLU A 41 17.02 3.72 35.56
CA GLU A 41 17.16 2.30 35.17
C GLU A 41 16.83 2.02 33.70
N ARG A 42 16.50 3.06 32.91
CA ARG A 42 16.06 2.93 31.52
C ARG A 42 17.22 3.17 30.56
N THR A 43 17.13 2.55 29.39
CA THR A 43 18.08 2.74 28.30
C THR A 43 17.37 2.91 26.96
N ALA A 44 17.99 3.68 26.07
CA ALA A 44 17.58 3.82 24.67
C ALA A 44 18.81 3.96 23.77
N ILE A 45 18.62 3.74 22.47
CA ILE A 45 19.63 4.01 21.46
C ILE A 45 19.25 5.31 20.73
N GLY A 46 20.20 6.22 20.63
CA GLY A 46 20.10 7.44 19.83
C GLY A 46 21.00 7.37 18.60
N ILE A 47 20.49 7.78 17.43
CA ILE A 47 21.28 7.99 16.21
C ILE A 47 21.79 9.43 16.23
N VAL A 48 23.10 9.60 16.16
CA VAL A 48 23.76 10.89 16.34
C VAL A 48 23.62 11.76 15.09
N GLU A 49 23.18 12.99 15.29
CA GLU A 49 23.38 14.11 14.39
C GLU A 49 24.19 15.18 15.14
N LEU A 50 24.99 15.93 14.39
CA LEU A 50 25.89 16.93 14.97
C LEU A 50 25.33 18.34 14.75
N THR A 51 25.60 19.23 15.69
CA THR A 51 25.22 20.64 15.60
C THR A 51 26.21 21.51 16.37
N ASP A 52 26.39 22.75 15.91
CA ASP A 52 27.12 23.77 16.66
C ASP A 52 26.20 24.76 17.38
N GLU A 53 24.97 24.92 16.89
CA GLU A 53 24.09 26.03 17.30
C GLU A 53 22.81 25.59 18.02
N LEU A 54 22.25 24.42 17.68
CA LEU A 54 20.96 23.98 18.21
C LEU A 54 21.03 23.44 19.64
N VAL A 55 22.19 22.89 20.05
CA VAL A 55 22.43 22.46 21.44
C VAL A 55 23.77 22.98 21.93
N SER A 56 23.79 23.40 23.20
CA SER A 56 25.02 23.84 23.88
C SER A 56 25.86 22.64 24.33
N GLU A 57 27.16 22.84 24.50
CA GLU A 57 28.04 21.84 25.15
C GLU A 57 27.45 21.38 26.49
N GLY A 58 27.53 20.08 26.78
CA GLY A 58 26.92 19.46 27.95
C GLY A 58 25.42 19.13 27.80
N THR A 59 24.83 19.39 26.63
CA THR A 59 23.39 19.19 26.36
C THR A 59 23.19 18.14 25.27
N LEU A 60 22.30 17.18 25.51
CA LEU A 60 21.84 16.21 24.52
C LEU A 60 20.49 16.66 23.97
N GLY A 61 20.43 17.04 22.70
CA GLY A 61 19.15 17.32 22.05
C GLY A 61 18.43 16.01 21.74
N VAL A 62 17.25 15.78 22.31
CA VAL A 62 16.42 14.62 21.97
C VAL A 62 15.26 15.05 21.07
N THR A 63 15.08 14.38 19.95
CA THR A 63 14.00 14.71 19.00
C THR A 63 12.71 13.96 19.35
N ARG A 64 11.63 14.17 18.59
CA ARG A 64 10.27 13.66 18.88
C ARG A 64 10.18 12.22 19.40
N ARG A 65 10.97 11.28 18.84
CA ARG A 65 10.95 9.86 19.26
C ARG A 65 11.52 9.63 20.66
N LEU A 66 12.52 10.43 21.03
CA LEU A 66 13.21 10.38 22.32
C LEU A 66 12.82 11.56 23.22
N GLY A 67 11.88 12.40 22.80
CA GLY A 67 11.49 13.64 23.48
C GLY A 67 10.86 13.47 24.86
N HIS A 68 10.65 12.22 25.28
CA HIS A 68 10.21 11.87 26.63
C HIS A 68 11.38 11.68 27.62
N ILE A 69 12.63 11.76 27.14
CA ILE A 69 13.85 11.73 27.96
C ILE A 69 14.13 13.15 28.43
N GLU A 70 14.23 13.35 29.73
CA GLU A 70 14.45 14.67 30.35
C GLU A 70 15.50 14.55 31.47
N GLY A 71 16.29 15.61 31.66
CA GLY A 71 17.25 15.72 32.76
C GLY A 71 18.55 14.97 32.51
N ASP A 72 19.24 14.58 33.59
CA ASP A 72 20.56 13.96 33.51
C ASP A 72 20.51 12.61 32.77
N VAL A 73 21.34 12.48 31.73
CA VAL A 73 21.46 11.28 30.91
C VAL A 73 22.93 10.92 30.73
N GLU A 74 23.25 9.66 31.00
CA GLU A 74 24.55 9.10 30.67
C GLU A 74 24.55 8.65 29.21
N VAL A 75 25.49 9.18 28.44
CA VAL A 75 25.68 8.89 27.01
C VAL A 75 26.98 8.12 26.83
N SER A 76 26.92 7.00 26.12
CA SER A 76 28.07 6.16 25.79
C SER A 76 27.97 5.65 24.36
N VAL A 77 29.09 5.33 23.71
CA VAL A 77 29.08 4.79 22.35
C VAL A 77 28.38 3.43 22.35
N ALA A 78 27.44 3.24 21.45
CA ALA A 78 26.78 1.96 21.23
C ALA A 78 27.39 1.24 20.02
N PRO A 79 27.47 -0.09 20.04
CA PRO A 79 27.93 -0.85 18.87
C PRO A 79 26.96 -0.66 17.70
N GLN A 80 27.50 -0.77 16.49
CA GLN A 80 26.68 -0.83 15.29
C GLN A 80 25.84 -2.13 15.31
N PRO A 81 24.56 -2.09 14.87
CA PRO A 81 23.74 -3.29 14.79
C PRO A 81 24.35 -4.33 13.85
N ASP A 82 24.27 -5.60 14.23
CA ASP A 82 24.74 -6.73 13.40
C ASP A 82 24.03 -6.76 12.04
N SER A 83 22.79 -6.26 11.96
CA SER A 83 22.05 -6.11 10.70
C SER A 83 22.79 -5.29 9.65
N VAL A 84 23.65 -4.34 10.02
CA VAL A 84 24.44 -3.57 9.05
C VAL A 84 25.49 -4.44 8.36
N TYR A 85 26.08 -5.39 9.08
CA TYR A 85 26.96 -6.40 8.49
C TYR A 85 26.20 -7.30 7.51
N TYR A 86 24.98 -7.71 7.84
CA TYR A 86 24.14 -8.52 6.94
C TYR A 86 23.68 -7.74 5.70
N ILE A 87 23.36 -6.45 5.84
CA ILE A 87 23.07 -5.57 4.68
C ILE A 87 24.28 -5.54 3.74
N ARG A 88 25.50 -5.43 4.28
CA ARG A 88 26.73 -5.50 3.48
C ARG A 88 26.92 -6.87 2.82
N LYS A 89 26.70 -7.96 3.56
CA LYS A 89 26.71 -9.32 3.01
C LYS A 89 25.78 -9.43 1.81
N LYS A 90 24.57 -8.85 1.89
CA LYS A 90 23.63 -8.81 0.77
C LYS A 90 24.10 -7.92 -0.38
N LEU A 91 24.73 -6.78 -0.11
CA LEU A 91 25.36 -5.93 -1.15
C LEU A 91 26.46 -6.67 -1.91
N ASP A 92 27.20 -7.54 -1.23
CA ASP A 92 28.23 -8.41 -1.80
C ASP A 92 27.65 -9.65 -2.53
N ASP A 93 26.33 -9.69 -2.75
CA ASP A 93 25.57 -10.78 -3.40
C ASP A 93 25.73 -12.14 -2.71
N ILE A 94 25.84 -12.11 -1.38
CA ILE A 94 25.89 -13.32 -0.55
C ILE A 94 24.51 -13.54 0.06
N GLU A 95 24.02 -14.78 -0.07
CA GLU A 95 22.73 -15.21 0.47
C GLU A 95 22.67 -15.05 2.00
N LEU A 96 21.56 -14.52 2.49
CA LEU A 96 21.30 -14.31 3.90
C LEU A 96 20.65 -15.54 4.54
N GLU A 97 21.12 -15.90 5.72
CA GLU A 97 20.55 -16.98 6.52
C GLU A 97 19.30 -16.49 7.27
N ALA A 98 18.49 -17.43 7.77
CA ALA A 98 17.22 -17.13 8.44
C ALA A 98 17.38 -16.22 9.68
N ASP A 99 18.42 -16.45 10.49
CA ASP A 99 18.72 -15.65 11.68
C ASP A 99 19.21 -14.24 11.34
N GLU A 100 19.97 -14.09 10.25
CA GLU A 100 20.43 -12.80 9.73
C GLU A 100 19.25 -11.95 9.23
N LEU A 101 18.32 -12.55 8.48
CA LEU A 101 17.08 -11.89 8.03
C LEU A 101 16.19 -11.53 9.22
N SER A 102 16.03 -12.43 10.19
CA SER A 102 15.29 -12.16 11.41
C SER A 102 15.89 -10.97 12.18
N GLN A 103 17.21 -10.88 12.24
CA GLN A 103 17.89 -9.76 12.89
C GLN A 103 17.71 -8.44 12.12
N ILE A 104 17.78 -8.45 10.78
CA ILE A 104 17.44 -7.27 9.97
C ILE A 104 16.02 -6.82 10.28
N VAL A 105 15.03 -7.72 10.21
CA VAL A 105 13.62 -7.39 10.48
C VAL A 105 13.44 -6.81 11.88
N ARG A 106 14.07 -7.39 12.90
CA ARG A 106 14.03 -6.86 14.28
C ARG A 106 14.67 -5.49 14.40
N ASP A 107 15.82 -5.26 13.78
CA ASP A 107 16.49 -3.95 13.83
C ASP A 107 15.72 -2.89 13.03
N VAL A 108 15.01 -3.28 11.95
CA VAL A 108 14.02 -2.40 11.30
C VAL A 108 12.86 -2.12 12.25
N TYR A 109 12.30 -3.13 12.94
CA TYR A 109 11.18 -3.01 13.87
C TYR A 109 11.49 -2.16 15.12
N ASP A 110 12.71 -2.25 15.63
CA ASP A 110 13.17 -1.49 16.78
C ASP A 110 13.68 -0.08 16.42
N GLU A 111 13.54 0.35 15.15
CA GLU A 111 14.04 1.64 14.62
C GLU A 111 15.56 1.82 14.85
N ARG A 112 16.33 0.72 14.82
CA ARG A 112 17.77 0.73 15.02
C ARG A 112 18.56 1.00 13.74
N LEU A 113 17.90 0.89 12.58
CA LEU A 113 18.47 1.22 11.26
C LEU A 113 18.06 2.64 10.83
N ALA A 114 19.05 3.42 10.40
CA ALA A 114 18.86 4.73 9.80
C ALA A 114 18.37 4.61 8.34
N ASP A 115 17.81 5.70 7.80
CA ASP A 115 17.28 5.74 6.43
C ASP A 115 18.35 5.38 5.37
N VAL A 116 19.63 5.69 5.63
CA VAL A 116 20.74 5.33 4.74
C VAL A 116 20.97 3.81 4.69
N GLU A 117 20.86 3.11 5.82
CA GLU A 117 21.05 1.67 5.89
C GLU A 117 19.84 0.92 5.32
N LEU A 118 18.63 1.42 5.59
CA LEU A 118 17.41 0.93 4.94
C LEU A 118 17.47 1.11 3.42
N GLY A 119 17.92 2.29 2.94
CA GLY A 119 18.13 2.55 1.53
C GLY A 119 19.16 1.61 0.90
N ALA A 120 20.24 1.30 1.63
CA ALA A 120 21.24 0.31 1.20
C ALA A 120 20.65 -1.11 1.14
N TYR A 121 19.86 -1.53 2.13
CA TYR A 121 19.17 -2.83 2.13
C TYR A 121 18.22 -2.98 0.93
N VAL A 122 17.36 -1.98 0.70
CA VAL A 122 16.43 -2.00 -0.44
C VAL A 122 17.18 -2.00 -1.76
N SER A 123 18.26 -1.23 -1.88
CA SER A 123 19.10 -1.23 -3.08
C SER A 123 19.75 -2.60 -3.30
N ALA A 124 20.26 -3.25 -2.25
CA ALA A 124 20.85 -4.57 -2.33
C ALA A 124 19.83 -5.62 -2.79
N THR A 125 18.65 -5.65 -2.19
CA THR A 125 17.58 -6.60 -2.55
C THR A 125 16.99 -6.33 -3.93
N TYR A 126 17.00 -5.08 -4.40
CA TYR A 126 16.62 -4.75 -5.78
C TYR A 126 17.65 -5.23 -6.80
N THR A 127 18.94 -4.97 -6.57
CA THR A 127 20.01 -5.28 -7.53
C THR A 127 20.37 -6.77 -7.55
N ASN A 128 20.51 -7.37 -6.37
CA ASN A 128 20.96 -8.76 -6.22
C ASN A 128 19.78 -9.74 -6.10
N GLY A 129 18.56 -9.24 -5.88
CA GLY A 129 17.38 -10.06 -5.68
C GLY A 129 17.36 -10.74 -4.31
N LEU A 130 16.28 -11.48 -4.05
CA LEU A 130 16.20 -12.44 -2.94
C LEU A 130 15.97 -13.83 -3.53
N SER A 131 16.67 -14.83 -2.99
CA SER A 131 16.40 -16.23 -3.26
C SER A 131 15.02 -16.62 -2.74
N MET A 132 14.56 -17.82 -3.12
CA MET A 132 13.30 -18.34 -2.59
C MET A 132 13.39 -18.59 -1.07
N GLU A 133 14.52 -19.10 -0.58
CA GLU A 133 14.71 -19.33 0.86
C GLU A 133 14.80 -18.01 1.62
N GLU A 134 15.54 -17.02 1.10
CA GLU A 134 15.57 -15.68 1.69
C GLU A 134 14.17 -15.06 1.74
N THR A 135 13.38 -15.20 0.66
CA THR A 135 12.01 -14.67 0.62
C THR A 135 11.12 -15.35 1.65
N MET A 136 11.21 -16.67 1.80
CA MET A 136 10.45 -17.43 2.81
C MET A 136 10.77 -16.95 4.23
N HIS A 137 12.05 -16.91 4.59
CA HIS A 137 12.51 -16.52 5.93
C HIS A 137 12.28 -15.04 6.24
N LEU A 138 12.42 -14.17 5.24
CA LEU A 138 12.04 -12.76 5.37
C LEU A 138 10.54 -12.62 5.66
N THR A 139 9.70 -13.36 4.92
CA THR A 139 8.24 -13.29 5.08
C THR A 139 7.81 -13.77 6.46
N GLU A 140 8.37 -14.89 6.91
CA GLU A 140 8.14 -15.44 8.25
C GLU A 140 8.57 -14.43 9.33
N SER A 141 9.80 -13.91 9.23
CA SER A 141 10.32 -12.93 10.19
C SER A 141 9.47 -11.65 10.24
N MET A 142 9.00 -11.15 9.10
CA MET A 142 8.11 -9.98 9.03
C MET A 142 6.73 -10.26 9.63
N ALA A 143 6.21 -11.48 9.50
CA ALA A 143 4.93 -11.87 10.08
C ALA A 143 5.00 -11.99 11.61
N ASP A 144 6.16 -12.41 12.13
CA ASP A 144 6.41 -12.67 13.56
C ASP A 144 6.62 -11.41 14.40
N VAL A 145 6.78 -10.24 13.77
CA VAL A 145 6.93 -8.95 14.46
C VAL A 145 5.64 -8.14 14.43
N GLY A 146 5.36 -7.43 15.53
CA GLY A 146 4.16 -6.63 15.70
C GLY A 146 2.98 -7.42 16.29
N GLU A 147 1.77 -6.97 15.99
CA GLU A 147 0.53 -7.58 16.44
C GLU A 147 0.09 -8.71 15.49
N THR A 148 -0.60 -9.71 16.02
CA THR A 148 -1.23 -10.77 15.22
C THR A 148 -2.68 -10.96 15.64
N VAL A 149 -3.58 -11.07 14.66
CA VAL A 149 -5.00 -11.32 14.91
C VAL A 149 -5.26 -12.82 14.85
N ALA A 150 -5.58 -13.42 16.00
CA ALA A 150 -6.13 -14.77 16.06
C ALA A 150 -7.65 -14.74 15.84
N TRP A 151 -8.14 -15.76 15.13
CA TRP A 151 -9.55 -16.02 14.86
C TRP A 151 -9.93 -17.41 15.38
N GLU A 152 -11.20 -17.59 15.76
CA GLU A 152 -11.71 -18.89 16.24
C GLU A 152 -12.00 -19.84 15.08
N GLU A 153 -12.38 -19.29 13.93
CA GLU A 153 -12.70 -20.04 12.73
C GLU A 153 -11.43 -20.55 12.04
N PRO A 154 -11.46 -21.79 11.53
CA PRO A 154 -10.30 -22.37 10.85
C PRO A 154 -10.07 -21.80 9.45
N VAL A 155 -11.08 -21.16 8.86
CA VAL A 155 -11.02 -20.58 7.52
C VAL A 155 -11.25 -19.08 7.61
N ILE A 156 -10.20 -18.33 7.30
CA ILE A 156 -10.19 -16.87 7.23
C ILE A 156 -9.78 -16.47 5.82
N ALA A 157 -10.74 -15.96 5.06
CA ALA A 157 -10.56 -15.55 3.68
C ALA A 157 -9.90 -14.17 3.60
N ASP A 158 -9.12 -13.94 2.55
CA ASP A 158 -8.56 -12.64 2.22
C ASP A 158 -8.35 -12.53 0.71
N LYS A 159 -8.22 -11.30 0.22
CA LYS A 159 -7.86 -11.00 -1.15
C LYS A 159 -6.81 -9.92 -1.18
N HIS A 160 -5.70 -10.14 -1.86
CA HIS A 160 -4.73 -9.09 -2.16
C HIS A 160 -4.70 -8.77 -3.65
N SER A 161 -4.23 -7.57 -3.99
CA SER A 161 -3.88 -7.20 -5.36
C SER A 161 -2.51 -6.54 -5.30
N ILE A 162 -1.56 -7.01 -6.12
CA ILE A 162 -0.21 -6.39 -6.19
C ILE A 162 -0.24 -4.97 -6.76
N GLY A 163 -1.39 -4.53 -7.29
CA GLY A 163 -1.62 -3.15 -7.70
C GLY A 163 -1.11 -2.85 -9.10
N GLY A 164 -0.72 -1.59 -9.33
CA GLY A 164 -0.25 -1.10 -10.63
C GLY A 164 -1.34 -0.74 -11.64
N VAL A 165 -2.62 -0.94 -11.30
CA VAL A 165 -3.76 -0.59 -12.17
C VAL A 165 -4.59 0.51 -11.52
N ALA A 166 -4.90 1.55 -12.28
CA ALA A 166 -5.74 2.65 -11.81
C ALA A 166 -7.21 2.20 -11.65
N GLY A 167 -7.93 2.76 -10.68
CA GLY A 167 -9.35 2.46 -10.48
C GLY A 167 -9.66 1.08 -9.89
N ASN A 168 -8.66 0.33 -9.41
CA ASN A 168 -8.88 -1.05 -8.92
C ASN A 168 -9.60 -1.08 -7.55
N ARG A 169 -10.93 -0.96 -7.57
CA ARG A 169 -11.84 -1.07 -6.40
C ARG A 169 -12.60 -2.38 -6.31
N VAL A 170 -11.97 -3.46 -6.76
CA VAL A 170 -12.57 -4.79 -6.64
C VAL A 170 -12.76 -5.19 -5.17
N THR A 171 -11.84 -4.80 -4.30
CA THR A 171 -11.81 -5.26 -2.90
C THR A 171 -13.07 -4.84 -2.11
N PRO A 172 -13.53 -3.57 -2.11
CA PRO A 172 -14.78 -3.20 -1.44
C PRO A 172 -16.05 -3.91 -1.91
N ILE A 173 -16.06 -4.44 -3.14
CA ILE A 173 -17.20 -5.20 -3.69
C ILE A 173 -17.08 -6.69 -3.33
N LEU A 174 -15.86 -7.24 -3.39
CA LEU A 174 -15.61 -8.65 -3.08
C LEU A 174 -15.82 -8.96 -1.60
N VAL A 175 -15.38 -8.09 -0.69
CA VAL A 175 -15.49 -8.31 0.76
C VAL A 175 -16.94 -8.62 1.19
N PRO A 176 -17.96 -7.82 0.86
CA PRO A 176 -19.32 -8.13 1.25
C PRO A 176 -19.90 -9.35 0.53
N ILE A 177 -19.48 -9.66 -0.70
CA ILE A 177 -19.88 -10.92 -1.37
C ILE A 177 -19.39 -12.13 -0.56
N VAL A 178 -18.13 -12.11 -0.14
CA VAL A 178 -17.52 -13.21 0.63
C VAL A 178 -18.13 -13.31 2.03
N ALA A 179 -18.37 -12.17 2.68
CA ALA A 179 -19.02 -12.13 3.99
C ALA A 179 -20.48 -12.63 3.94
N ALA A 180 -21.24 -12.25 2.91
CA ALA A 180 -22.61 -12.74 2.69
C ALA A 180 -22.68 -14.26 2.46
N ALA A 181 -21.62 -14.87 1.92
CA ALA A 181 -21.48 -16.32 1.80
C ALA A 181 -21.15 -17.03 3.14
N GLY A 182 -21.04 -16.29 4.25
CA GLY A 182 -20.78 -16.82 5.59
C GLY A 182 -19.31 -17.01 5.93
N LEU A 183 -18.38 -16.49 5.12
CA LEU A 183 -16.94 -16.54 5.39
C LEU A 183 -16.47 -15.28 6.12
N LYS A 184 -15.48 -15.44 7.00
CA LYS A 184 -14.80 -14.30 7.61
C LYS A 184 -13.73 -13.73 6.69
N ILE A 185 -13.78 -12.42 6.44
CA ILE A 185 -12.82 -11.70 5.59
C ILE A 185 -12.36 -10.37 6.24
N PRO A 186 -11.38 -10.41 7.16
CA PRO A 186 -10.89 -9.25 7.90
C PRO A 186 -9.95 -8.37 7.05
N LYS A 187 -10.50 -7.69 6.04
CA LYS A 187 -9.66 -7.07 5.01
C LYS A 187 -8.93 -5.81 5.49
N THR A 188 -7.62 -5.92 5.61
CA THR A 188 -6.71 -4.78 5.84
C THR A 188 -6.11 -4.28 4.52
N SER A 189 -6.17 -2.97 4.28
CA SER A 189 -5.70 -2.33 3.05
C SER A 189 -4.76 -1.17 3.35
N SER A 190 -3.78 -0.93 2.48
CA SER A 190 -2.94 0.27 2.56
C SER A 190 -3.65 1.47 1.92
N ARG A 191 -3.15 2.66 2.26
CA ARG A 191 -3.41 3.90 1.52
C ARG A 191 -2.54 3.93 0.26
N ALA A 192 -2.88 4.83 -0.66
CA ALA A 192 -2.10 5.07 -1.86
C ALA A 192 -0.66 5.48 -1.51
N VAL A 193 0.30 4.78 -2.12
CA VAL A 193 1.71 5.17 -2.14
C VAL A 193 2.05 5.80 -3.49
N THR A 194 1.82 5.06 -4.57
CA THR A 194 2.07 5.50 -5.95
C THR A 194 0.79 5.71 -6.78
N SER A 195 -0.33 5.11 -6.38
CA SER A 195 -1.64 5.23 -7.03
C SER A 195 -2.36 6.53 -6.67
N ALA A 196 -3.41 6.87 -7.43
CA ALA A 196 -4.25 8.02 -7.12
C ALA A 196 -5.04 7.86 -5.81
N ALA A 197 -5.44 6.64 -5.48
CA ALA A 197 -6.07 6.31 -4.21
C ALA A 197 -5.93 4.81 -3.89
N GLY A 198 -5.70 4.48 -2.63
CA GLY A 198 -5.72 3.13 -2.09
C GLY A 198 -7.14 2.73 -1.68
N THR A 199 -7.37 1.43 -1.42
CA THR A 199 -8.69 0.97 -0.96
C THR A 199 -9.10 1.65 0.34
N ALA A 200 -8.13 1.89 1.25
CA ALA A 200 -8.40 2.63 2.48
C ALA A 200 -8.84 4.08 2.21
N ASP A 201 -8.24 4.76 1.23
CA ASP A 201 -8.60 6.16 0.90
C ASP A 201 -10.02 6.25 0.33
N ALA A 202 -10.44 5.29 -0.50
CA ALA A 202 -11.82 5.25 -1.01
C ALA A 202 -12.84 4.86 0.07
N MET A 203 -12.48 3.95 0.98
CA MET A 203 -13.38 3.58 2.09
C MET A 203 -13.50 4.69 3.14
N GLU A 204 -12.47 5.51 3.33
CA GLU A 204 -12.52 6.67 4.24
C GLU A 204 -13.52 7.74 3.77
N VAL A 205 -13.95 7.71 2.50
CA VAL A 205 -15.06 8.53 2.02
C VAL A 205 -16.41 8.06 2.58
N LEU A 206 -16.53 6.78 2.92
CA LEU A 206 -17.79 6.11 3.27
C LEU A 206 -17.91 5.80 4.77
N CYS A 207 -16.80 5.52 5.45
CA CYS A 207 -16.76 5.11 6.85
C CYS A 207 -15.40 5.38 7.49
N ASP A 208 -15.28 5.21 8.80
CA ASP A 208 -13.97 5.20 9.44
C ASP A 208 -13.15 4.00 8.94
N VAL A 209 -11.82 4.15 8.88
CA VAL A 209 -10.90 3.07 8.45
C VAL A 209 -9.84 2.73 9.49
N ALA A 210 -9.70 3.52 10.55
CA ALA A 210 -8.70 3.31 11.59
C ALA A 210 -9.35 2.69 12.84
N PHE A 211 -8.98 1.45 13.14
CA PHE A 211 -9.51 0.68 14.27
C PHE A 211 -8.39 -0.08 14.97
N SER A 212 -8.57 -0.37 16.26
CA SER A 212 -7.73 -1.30 17.00
C SER A 212 -8.03 -2.76 16.62
N VAL A 213 -7.14 -3.68 16.98
CA VAL A 213 -7.33 -5.13 16.75
C VAL A 213 -8.61 -5.66 17.45
N ALA A 214 -8.94 -5.13 18.63
CA ALA A 214 -10.14 -5.52 19.36
C ALA A 214 -11.41 -5.10 18.61
N GLU A 215 -11.46 -3.86 18.12
CA GLU A 215 -12.58 -3.35 17.32
C GLU A 215 -12.72 -4.12 16.00
N ILE A 216 -11.60 -4.46 15.34
CA ILE A 216 -11.63 -5.29 14.12
C ILE A 216 -12.29 -6.65 14.39
N ARG A 217 -11.94 -7.31 15.50
CA ARG A 217 -12.58 -8.58 15.88
C ARG A 217 -14.07 -8.43 16.12
N ASP A 218 -14.48 -7.36 16.79
CA ASP A 218 -15.90 -7.08 17.06
C ASP A 218 -16.69 -6.79 15.78
N ILE A 219 -16.11 -6.02 14.84
CA ILE A 219 -16.72 -5.74 13.54
C ILE A 219 -16.88 -7.03 12.74
N VAL A 220 -15.78 -7.75 12.52
CA VAL A 220 -15.79 -9.00 11.72
C VAL A 220 -16.67 -10.08 12.37
N GLY A 221 -16.74 -10.12 13.70
CA GLY A 221 -17.64 -11.02 14.42
C GLY A 221 -19.13 -10.72 14.19
N LYS A 222 -19.50 -9.46 13.89
CA LYS A 222 -20.88 -9.04 13.64
C LYS A 222 -21.26 -9.16 12.16
N THR A 223 -20.38 -8.77 11.25
CA THR A 223 -20.68 -8.57 9.82
C THR A 223 -20.05 -9.60 8.90
N GLY A 224 -19.15 -10.46 9.43
CA GLY A 224 -18.35 -11.38 8.63
C GLY A 224 -17.17 -10.71 7.89
N GLY A 225 -17.14 -9.39 7.74
CA GLY A 225 -16.09 -8.69 7.00
C GLY A 225 -15.82 -7.28 7.49
N CYS A 226 -14.64 -6.76 7.19
CA CYS A 226 -14.31 -5.36 7.43
C CYS A 226 -13.42 -4.81 6.32
N LEU A 227 -13.37 -3.49 6.17
CA LEU A 227 -12.46 -2.80 5.26
C LEU A 227 -11.69 -1.73 6.04
N VAL A 228 -10.51 -2.08 6.56
CA VAL A 228 -9.74 -1.21 7.46
C VAL A 228 -8.39 -0.82 6.88
N TRP A 229 -7.84 0.29 7.35
CA TRP A 229 -6.49 0.72 7.03
C TRP A 229 -5.46 -0.05 7.86
N GLY A 230 -4.61 -0.81 7.16
CA GLY A 230 -3.57 -1.63 7.79
C GLY A 230 -2.59 -0.82 8.64
N GLY A 231 -2.29 0.44 8.29
CA GLY A 231 -1.34 1.26 9.06
C GLY A 231 -1.87 1.77 10.41
N ALA A 232 -3.18 1.64 10.69
CA ALA A 232 -3.74 1.90 12.01
C ALA A 232 -3.48 0.76 13.00
N VAL A 233 -3.16 -0.43 12.48
CA VAL A 233 -2.86 -1.62 13.26
C VAL A 233 -1.39 -2.00 13.07
N ASN A 234 -0.72 -2.39 14.14
CA ASN A 234 0.70 -2.73 14.11
C ASN A 234 0.94 -4.13 13.49
N LEU A 235 0.26 -4.47 12.39
CA LEU A 235 0.35 -5.77 11.68
C LEU A 235 1.47 -5.72 10.64
N SER A 236 2.50 -6.55 10.79
CA SER A 236 3.73 -6.51 9.95
C SER A 236 4.28 -5.07 9.75
N PRO A 237 4.60 -4.36 10.84
CA PRO A 237 4.94 -2.93 10.80
C PRO A 237 6.28 -2.61 10.14
N VAL A 238 7.11 -3.63 9.90
CA VAL A 238 8.37 -3.52 9.17
C VAL A 238 8.13 -3.20 7.70
N ASP A 239 7.03 -3.68 7.12
CA ASP A 239 6.66 -3.44 5.73
C ASP A 239 6.57 -1.94 5.39
N ASP A 240 5.80 -1.20 6.18
CA ASP A 240 5.61 0.25 6.00
C ASP A 240 6.93 1.03 6.10
N ARG A 241 7.95 0.48 6.79
CA ARG A 241 9.27 1.12 6.91
C ARG A 241 10.15 0.83 5.70
N ILE A 242 10.12 -0.40 5.19
CA ILE A 242 10.85 -0.76 3.97
C ILE A 242 10.27 -0.01 2.76
N ILE A 243 8.93 0.06 2.65
CA ILE A 243 8.24 0.79 1.58
C ILE A 243 8.64 2.28 1.53
N ARG A 244 8.97 2.89 2.68
CA ARG A 244 9.44 4.29 2.72
C ARG A 244 10.81 4.47 2.08
N ALA A 245 11.67 3.46 2.11
CA ALA A 245 12.95 3.47 1.42
C ALA A 245 12.79 3.13 -0.07
N GLU A 246 11.83 2.27 -0.42
CA GLU A 246 11.48 1.91 -1.81
C GLU A 246 10.88 3.07 -2.61
N THR A 247 9.92 3.79 -2.01
CA THR A 247 9.10 4.77 -2.72
C THR A 247 9.90 5.91 -3.37
N PRO A 248 10.86 6.57 -2.69
CA PRO A 248 11.70 7.61 -3.30
C PRO A 248 12.56 7.09 -4.46
N LEU A 249 12.93 5.81 -4.40
CA LEU A 249 13.75 5.14 -5.42
C LEU A 249 12.90 4.56 -6.56
N SER A 250 11.58 4.48 -6.41
CA SER A 250 10.65 3.89 -7.38
C SER A 250 11.01 2.44 -7.75
N ILE A 251 11.43 1.66 -6.75
CA ILE A 251 11.80 0.25 -6.90
C ILE A 251 10.92 -0.63 -6.01
N ASP A 252 10.65 -1.85 -6.46
CA ASP A 252 9.80 -2.83 -5.76
C ASP A 252 10.40 -4.23 -6.01
N PRO A 253 11.36 -4.68 -5.17
CA PRO A 253 12.03 -5.97 -5.36
C PRO A 253 11.04 -7.13 -5.22
N LYS A 254 11.09 -8.09 -6.15
CA LYS A 254 10.13 -9.20 -6.21
C LYS A 254 9.98 -9.99 -4.90
N GLY A 255 11.09 -10.34 -4.24
CA GLY A 255 11.03 -11.08 -2.96
C GLY A 255 10.45 -10.23 -1.84
N GLN A 256 10.79 -8.94 -1.81
CA GLN A 256 10.27 -7.98 -0.84
C GLN A 256 8.76 -7.73 -1.04
N LEU A 257 8.28 -7.66 -2.29
CA LEU A 257 6.86 -7.60 -2.62
C LEU A 257 6.10 -8.81 -2.06
N ILE A 258 6.60 -10.03 -2.28
CA ILE A 258 5.96 -11.25 -1.78
C ILE A 258 5.94 -11.24 -0.25
N ALA A 259 7.07 -10.90 0.38
CA ALA A 259 7.19 -10.85 1.84
C ALA A 259 6.28 -9.80 2.46
N SER A 260 6.23 -8.60 1.88
CA SER A 260 5.28 -7.54 2.23
C SER A 260 3.85 -8.07 2.23
N VAL A 261 3.41 -8.61 1.08
CA VAL A 261 2.02 -9.02 0.89
C VAL A 261 1.64 -10.12 1.87
N LEU A 262 2.39 -11.21 1.92
CA LEU A 262 2.01 -12.40 2.67
C LEU A 262 2.22 -12.25 4.18
N SER A 263 3.23 -11.50 4.65
CA SER A 263 3.40 -11.24 6.08
C SER A 263 2.20 -10.51 6.67
N LYS A 264 1.69 -9.47 5.99
CA LYS A 264 0.44 -8.78 6.40
C LYS A 264 -0.77 -9.70 6.44
N LYS A 265 -0.88 -10.66 5.50
CA LYS A 265 -1.97 -11.63 5.48
C LYS A 265 -1.86 -12.61 6.66
N LYS A 266 -0.64 -13.08 6.91
CA LYS A 266 -0.35 -13.96 8.04
C LYS A 266 -0.62 -13.30 9.39
N SER A 267 -0.15 -12.06 9.59
CA SER A 267 -0.40 -11.30 10.83
C SER A 267 -1.89 -10.92 10.99
N ALA A 268 -2.64 -10.78 9.91
CA ALA A 268 -4.10 -10.63 9.97
C ALA A 268 -4.84 -11.94 10.29
N GLY A 269 -4.14 -13.07 10.40
CA GLY A 269 -4.70 -14.38 10.70
C GLY A 269 -5.35 -15.07 9.49
N SER A 270 -5.10 -14.60 8.27
CA SER A 270 -5.68 -15.14 7.05
C SER A 270 -5.11 -16.53 6.74
N THR A 271 -5.99 -17.47 6.37
CA THR A 271 -5.62 -18.86 6.03
C THR A 271 -5.76 -19.15 4.54
N ASN A 272 -6.67 -18.45 3.85
CA ASN A 272 -6.98 -18.62 2.44
C ASN A 272 -6.93 -17.27 1.75
N VAL A 273 -6.03 -17.09 0.79
CA VAL A 273 -5.77 -15.78 0.17
C VAL A 273 -5.80 -15.91 -1.34
N VAL A 274 -6.65 -15.10 -1.98
CA VAL A 274 -6.56 -14.88 -3.43
C VAL A 274 -5.66 -13.68 -3.72
N VAL A 275 -4.64 -13.87 -4.54
CA VAL A 275 -3.71 -12.81 -4.97
C VAL A 275 -4.00 -12.44 -6.43
N ASP A 276 -4.56 -11.26 -6.64
CA ASP A 276 -4.76 -10.64 -7.95
C ASP A 276 -3.43 -10.08 -8.48
N ILE A 277 -3.00 -10.58 -9.63
CA ILE A 277 -1.77 -10.21 -10.35
C ILE A 277 -2.18 -9.59 -11.69
N PRO A 278 -2.46 -8.28 -11.73
CA PRO A 278 -2.71 -7.61 -12.99
C PRO A 278 -1.45 -7.55 -13.84
N TYR A 279 -1.56 -7.89 -15.12
CA TYR A 279 -0.45 -7.76 -16.07
C TYR A 279 -0.85 -7.00 -17.33
N GLY A 280 0.12 -6.29 -17.92
CA GLY A 280 -0.06 -5.55 -19.17
C GLY A 280 0.74 -4.25 -19.23
N GLU A 281 0.64 -3.55 -20.35
CA GLU A 281 1.29 -2.24 -20.53
C GLU A 281 0.87 -1.27 -19.43
N GLY A 282 1.84 -0.77 -18.66
CA GLY A 282 1.61 0.18 -17.57
C GLY A 282 1.14 -0.41 -16.25
N ALA A 283 1.01 -1.74 -16.13
CA ALA A 283 0.85 -2.43 -14.84
C ALA A 283 2.22 -2.71 -14.19
N ASN A 284 2.23 -3.10 -12.91
CA ASN A 284 3.48 -3.46 -12.20
C ASN A 284 4.17 -4.68 -12.83
N VAL A 285 3.40 -5.57 -13.47
CA VAL A 285 3.92 -6.75 -14.17
C VAL A 285 3.57 -6.64 -15.67
N GLU A 286 4.57 -6.41 -16.51
CA GLU A 286 4.29 -6.12 -17.94
C GLU A 286 4.05 -7.38 -18.79
N SER A 287 4.54 -8.54 -18.36
CA SER A 287 4.45 -9.76 -19.17
C SER A 287 3.76 -10.92 -18.46
N LEU A 288 2.98 -11.68 -19.23
CA LEU A 288 2.29 -12.88 -18.74
C LEU A 288 3.26 -13.94 -18.19
N ALA A 289 4.47 -14.03 -18.76
CA ALA A 289 5.50 -14.93 -18.27
C ALA A 289 5.96 -14.55 -16.85
N LYS A 290 6.27 -13.27 -16.61
CA LYS A 290 6.63 -12.76 -15.29
C LYS A 290 5.48 -12.90 -14.28
N ALA A 291 4.23 -12.68 -14.71
CA ALA A 291 3.06 -12.87 -13.87
C ALA A 291 2.90 -14.33 -13.40
N ARG A 292 3.15 -15.31 -14.29
CA ARG A 292 3.12 -16.74 -13.96
C ARG A 292 4.26 -17.16 -13.03
N GLU A 293 5.45 -16.59 -13.19
CA GLU A 293 6.57 -16.82 -12.27
C GLU A 293 6.25 -16.26 -10.88
N LEU A 294 5.76 -15.02 -10.81
CA LEU A 294 5.35 -14.39 -9.56
C LEU A 294 4.24 -15.20 -8.85
N ALA A 295 3.25 -15.70 -9.60
CA ALA A 295 2.20 -16.55 -9.06
C ALA A 295 2.75 -17.84 -8.41
N LYS A 296 3.73 -18.50 -9.06
CA LYS A 296 4.37 -19.69 -8.49
C LYS A 296 5.12 -19.37 -7.20
N ASP A 297 5.78 -18.22 -7.14
CA ASP A 297 6.54 -17.82 -5.97
C ASP A 297 5.64 -17.45 -4.79
N PHE A 298 4.53 -16.74 -5.05
CA PHE A 298 3.48 -16.53 -4.05
C PHE A 298 2.96 -17.85 -3.46
N ASN A 299 2.68 -18.84 -4.31
CA ASN A 299 2.20 -20.14 -3.84
C ASN A 299 3.26 -20.86 -2.98
N ARG A 300 4.53 -20.87 -3.42
CA ARG A 300 5.62 -21.51 -2.65
C ARG A 300 5.82 -20.88 -1.28
N VAL A 301 5.77 -19.55 -1.19
CA VAL A 301 5.89 -18.85 0.10
C VAL A 301 4.62 -19.05 0.94
N GLY A 302 3.44 -19.07 0.31
CA GLY A 302 2.18 -19.43 0.97
C GLY A 302 2.24 -20.80 1.64
N ASP A 303 2.69 -21.83 0.90
CA ASP A 303 2.86 -23.19 1.40
C ASP A 303 3.81 -23.23 2.61
N HIS A 304 4.92 -22.48 2.55
CA HIS A 304 5.88 -22.36 3.66
C HIS A 304 5.24 -21.77 4.92
N LEU A 305 4.37 -20.77 4.77
CA LEU A 305 3.64 -20.14 5.88
C LEU A 305 2.43 -20.95 6.36
N GLY A 306 2.12 -22.09 5.73
CA GLY A 306 0.90 -22.86 6.00
C GLY A 306 -0.38 -22.10 5.62
N MET A 307 -0.33 -21.30 4.55
CA MET A 307 -1.44 -20.49 4.04
C MET A 307 -1.79 -20.92 2.62
N ALA A 308 -3.06 -21.21 2.36
CA ALA A 308 -3.54 -21.55 1.03
C ALA A 308 -3.58 -20.27 0.18
N VAL A 309 -2.67 -20.16 -0.78
CA VAL A 309 -2.59 -19.01 -1.69
C VAL A 309 -3.01 -19.43 -3.08
N GLU A 310 -3.97 -18.68 -3.65
CA GLU A 310 -4.42 -18.86 -5.02
C GLU A 310 -4.19 -17.57 -5.81
N CYS A 311 -3.40 -17.65 -6.89
CA CYS A 311 -3.05 -16.48 -7.68
C CYS A 311 -3.94 -16.36 -8.92
N ALA A 312 -4.62 -15.21 -9.06
CA ALA A 312 -5.42 -14.86 -10.22
C ALA A 312 -4.66 -13.86 -11.11
N ILE A 313 -4.24 -14.30 -12.30
CA ILE A 313 -3.59 -13.41 -13.27
C ILE A 313 -4.69 -12.68 -14.06
N THR A 314 -4.74 -11.35 -13.94
CA THR A 314 -5.81 -10.52 -14.54
C THR A 314 -5.27 -9.52 -15.55
N ASN A 315 -6.15 -9.01 -16.41
CA ASN A 315 -5.79 -7.96 -17.36
C ASN A 315 -5.58 -6.63 -16.63
N GLY A 316 -4.39 -6.06 -16.74
CA GLY A 316 -4.00 -4.76 -16.20
C GLY A 316 -3.63 -3.72 -17.26
N GLY A 317 -3.92 -3.96 -18.54
CA GLY A 317 -3.55 -3.06 -19.65
C GLY A 317 -4.36 -1.76 -19.74
N ALA A 318 -5.39 -1.59 -18.91
CA ALA A 318 -6.19 -0.39 -18.80
C ALA A 318 -6.73 -0.23 -17.37
N PRO A 319 -7.18 0.98 -16.97
CA PRO A 319 -7.86 1.20 -15.70
C PRO A 319 -9.09 0.30 -15.56
N VAL A 320 -9.39 -0.11 -14.32
CA VAL A 320 -10.64 -0.82 -14.00
C VAL A 320 -11.71 0.22 -13.70
N GLY A 321 -12.89 0.08 -14.30
CA GLY A 321 -13.97 1.05 -14.12
C GLY A 321 -13.77 2.32 -14.95
N ARG A 322 -14.36 3.43 -14.50
CA ARG A 322 -14.23 4.76 -15.13
C ARG A 322 -13.71 5.81 -14.15
N GLY A 323 -13.86 5.61 -12.84
CA GLY A 323 -13.42 6.54 -11.82
C GLY A 323 -12.02 6.25 -11.29
N VAL A 324 -11.19 7.29 -11.16
CA VAL A 324 -9.88 7.22 -10.49
C VAL A 324 -9.78 8.36 -9.48
N GLY A 325 -9.58 8.05 -8.20
CA GLY A 325 -9.60 9.00 -7.09
C GLY A 325 -10.69 8.65 -6.06
N PRO A 326 -10.53 9.02 -4.77
CA PRO A 326 -11.31 8.44 -3.66
C PRO A 326 -12.83 8.49 -3.85
N VAL A 327 -13.40 9.69 -4.10
CA VAL A 327 -14.85 9.87 -4.28
C VAL A 327 -15.35 9.17 -5.54
N LEU A 328 -14.65 9.31 -6.67
CA LEU A 328 -15.05 8.70 -7.93
C LEU A 328 -15.08 7.17 -7.83
N GLU A 329 -14.10 6.60 -7.14
CA GLU A 329 -13.98 5.18 -6.90
C GLU A 329 -15.01 4.65 -5.88
N ALA A 330 -15.32 5.41 -4.82
CA ALA A 330 -16.40 5.07 -3.88
C ALA A 330 -17.78 5.06 -4.56
N ARG A 331 -18.04 5.99 -5.48
CA ARG A 331 -19.28 6.01 -6.28
C ARG A 331 -19.45 4.77 -7.13
N GLU A 332 -18.37 4.27 -7.74
CA GLU A 332 -18.42 3.04 -8.54
C GLU A 332 -18.64 1.79 -7.68
N VAL A 333 -18.11 1.75 -6.46
CA VAL A 333 -18.37 0.68 -5.50
C VAL A 333 -19.86 0.63 -5.15
N LEU A 334 -20.43 1.75 -4.69
CA LEU A 334 -21.86 1.85 -4.35
C LEU A 334 -22.74 1.51 -5.56
N ALA A 335 -22.44 2.07 -6.73
CA ALA A 335 -23.21 1.80 -7.95
C ALA A 335 -23.14 0.32 -8.37
N THR A 336 -22.01 -0.36 -8.16
CA THR A 336 -21.85 -1.78 -8.51
C THR A 336 -22.61 -2.70 -7.55
N LEU A 337 -22.58 -2.38 -6.25
CA LEU A 337 -23.32 -3.15 -5.23
C LEU A 337 -24.84 -3.02 -5.42
N ALA A 338 -25.32 -1.84 -5.82
CA ALA A 338 -26.73 -1.60 -6.17
C ALA A 338 -27.16 -2.23 -7.52
N GLY A 339 -26.34 -3.13 -8.09
CA GLY A 339 -26.61 -3.83 -9.36
C GLY A 339 -26.28 -3.05 -10.64
N GLY A 340 -25.76 -1.83 -10.51
CA GLY A 340 -25.28 -1.01 -11.62
C GLY A 340 -23.76 -1.07 -11.81
N GLY A 341 -23.17 0.09 -12.10
CA GLY A 341 -21.72 0.29 -12.14
C GLY A 341 -21.00 -0.28 -13.38
N PRO A 342 -19.66 -0.16 -13.43
CA PRO A 342 -18.85 -0.69 -14.52
C PRO A 342 -18.84 -2.23 -14.55
N ASN A 343 -19.18 -2.81 -15.71
CA ASN A 343 -19.25 -4.27 -15.86
C ASN A 343 -17.89 -4.99 -15.66
N ASP A 344 -16.78 -4.37 -16.03
CA ASP A 344 -15.44 -4.90 -15.80
C ASP A 344 -15.09 -5.01 -14.31
N LEU A 345 -15.47 -4.00 -13.52
CA LEU A 345 -15.32 -4.01 -12.07
C LEU A 345 -16.17 -5.14 -11.44
N ARG A 346 -17.44 -5.23 -11.85
CA ARG A 346 -18.37 -6.29 -11.45
C ARG A 346 -17.85 -7.69 -11.76
N VAL A 347 -17.51 -7.96 -13.02
CA VAL A 347 -17.02 -9.28 -13.47
C VAL A 347 -15.75 -9.67 -12.72
N LYS A 348 -14.82 -8.73 -12.53
CA LYS A 348 -13.58 -9.01 -11.81
C LYS A 348 -13.84 -9.33 -10.33
N ALA A 349 -14.77 -8.63 -9.68
CA ALA A 349 -15.13 -8.91 -8.28
C ALA A 349 -15.76 -10.30 -8.11
N ILE A 350 -16.74 -10.64 -8.94
CA ILE A 350 -17.39 -11.96 -8.95
C ILE A 350 -16.36 -13.06 -9.13
N ARG A 351 -15.53 -12.96 -10.18
CA ARG A 351 -14.54 -14.00 -10.48
C ARG A 351 -13.51 -14.23 -9.39
N LEU A 352 -13.06 -13.17 -8.73
CA LEU A 352 -12.11 -13.31 -7.62
C LEU A 352 -12.78 -13.87 -6.35
N ALA A 353 -14.08 -13.61 -6.14
CA ALA A 353 -14.85 -14.21 -5.05
C ALA A 353 -15.10 -15.70 -5.31
N ASP A 354 -15.46 -16.08 -6.54
CA ASP A 354 -15.63 -17.50 -6.93
C ASP A 354 -14.35 -18.30 -6.69
N LEU A 355 -13.18 -17.78 -7.05
CA LEU A 355 -11.90 -18.45 -6.77
C LEU A 355 -11.69 -18.65 -5.26
N LEU A 356 -12.08 -17.67 -4.43
CA LEU A 356 -12.04 -17.86 -2.98
C LEU A 356 -12.97 -18.99 -2.55
N PHE A 357 -14.21 -19.01 -3.02
CA PHE A 357 -15.19 -20.04 -2.69
C PHE A 357 -14.72 -21.44 -3.12
N GLU A 358 -14.17 -21.57 -4.32
CA GLU A 358 -13.56 -22.80 -4.83
C GLU A 358 -12.40 -23.26 -3.93
N SER A 359 -11.52 -22.34 -3.53
CA SER A 359 -10.35 -22.64 -2.69
C SER A 359 -10.71 -23.14 -1.28
N VAL A 360 -11.87 -22.73 -0.75
CA VAL A 360 -12.34 -23.13 0.59
C VAL A 360 -13.40 -24.24 0.54
N GLY A 361 -13.93 -24.56 -0.63
CA GLY A 361 -15.01 -25.53 -0.81
C GLY A 361 -16.38 -25.05 -0.34
N VAL A 362 -16.66 -23.75 -0.44
CA VAL A 362 -17.99 -23.18 -0.16
C VAL A 362 -18.87 -23.27 -1.40
N ASP A 363 -20.07 -23.81 -1.24
CA ASP A 363 -21.09 -23.90 -2.30
C ASP A 363 -21.91 -22.59 -2.31
N ALA A 364 -21.37 -21.58 -3.00
CA ALA A 364 -21.99 -20.28 -3.19
C ALA A 364 -21.69 -19.74 -4.59
N ASP A 365 -22.59 -18.91 -5.13
CA ASP A 365 -22.43 -18.23 -6.41
C ASP A 365 -22.28 -16.72 -6.16
N ALA A 366 -21.09 -16.16 -6.45
CA ALA A 366 -20.82 -14.75 -6.21
C ALA A 366 -21.70 -13.81 -7.05
N ALA A 367 -22.12 -14.25 -8.25
CA ALA A 367 -23.01 -13.47 -9.10
C ALA A 367 -24.42 -13.43 -8.50
N GLU A 368 -24.93 -14.55 -7.98
CA GLU A 368 -26.23 -14.62 -7.31
C GLU A 368 -26.27 -13.74 -6.03
N ILE A 369 -25.22 -13.78 -5.21
CA ILE A 369 -25.10 -12.95 -4.01
C ILE A 369 -25.10 -11.45 -4.37
N LEU A 370 -24.40 -11.08 -5.45
CA LEU A 370 -24.39 -9.69 -5.90
C LEU A 370 -25.73 -9.27 -6.52
N ASP A 371 -26.35 -10.10 -7.36
CA ASP A 371 -27.60 -9.78 -8.08
C ASP A 371 -28.84 -9.80 -7.19
N SER A 372 -28.82 -10.58 -6.12
CA SER A 372 -29.91 -10.63 -5.13
C SER A 372 -29.93 -9.42 -4.18
N GLY A 373 -28.85 -8.62 -4.16
CA GLY A 373 -28.67 -7.50 -3.22
C GLY A 373 -28.11 -7.90 -1.85
N GLN A 374 -27.81 -9.19 -1.62
CA GLN A 374 -27.21 -9.64 -0.36
C GLN A 374 -25.85 -8.99 -0.10
N ALA A 375 -25.01 -8.86 -1.14
CA ALA A 375 -23.75 -8.13 -1.02
C ALA A 375 -23.95 -6.66 -0.65
N GLU A 376 -24.99 -6.00 -1.17
CA GLU A 376 -25.29 -4.62 -0.78
C GLU A 376 -25.69 -4.56 0.69
N GLU A 377 -26.63 -5.40 1.13
CA GLU A 377 -27.07 -5.47 2.54
C GLU A 377 -25.87 -5.68 3.49
N THR A 378 -25.02 -6.66 3.22
CA THR A 378 -23.80 -6.90 4.01
C THR A 378 -22.83 -5.73 3.97
N PHE A 379 -22.66 -5.07 2.83
CA PHE A 379 -21.80 -3.87 2.75
C PHE A 379 -22.32 -2.75 3.66
N ARG A 380 -23.64 -2.55 3.69
CA ARG A 380 -24.31 -1.52 4.50
C ARG A 380 -24.15 -1.81 5.99
N GLU A 381 -24.21 -3.09 6.39
CA GLU A 381 -23.87 -3.53 7.75
C GLU A 381 -22.41 -3.24 8.11
N ILE A 382 -21.47 -3.50 7.19
CA ILE A 382 -20.05 -3.17 7.37
C ILE A 382 -19.87 -1.66 7.55
N LEU A 383 -20.50 -0.82 6.72
CA LEU A 383 -20.44 0.63 6.86
C LEU A 383 -20.93 1.07 8.25
N ALA A 384 -22.10 0.60 8.68
CA ALA A 384 -22.65 0.93 9.99
C ALA A 384 -21.74 0.48 11.14
N ALA A 385 -21.15 -0.71 11.04
CA ALA A 385 -20.19 -1.22 12.03
C ALA A 385 -18.87 -0.41 12.05
N GLN A 386 -18.54 0.26 10.95
CA GLN A 386 -17.39 1.15 10.81
C GLN A 386 -17.76 2.64 10.94
N ASN A 387 -18.85 2.95 11.66
CA ASN A 387 -19.33 4.32 11.92
C ASN A 387 -19.66 5.15 10.66
N GLY A 388 -19.85 4.50 9.51
CA GLY A 388 -20.34 5.12 8.28
C GLY A 388 -21.85 5.26 8.25
N ASP A 389 -22.34 6.04 7.29
CA ASP A 389 -23.78 6.14 6.99
C ASP A 389 -24.20 4.92 6.14
N PRO A 390 -25.02 3.99 6.67
CA PRO A 390 -25.49 2.85 5.89
C PRO A 390 -26.40 3.29 4.74
N ASP A 391 -27.04 4.46 4.77
CA ASP A 391 -27.98 4.87 3.72
C ASP A 391 -27.30 5.70 2.60
N VAL A 392 -25.96 5.84 2.62
CA VAL A 392 -25.22 6.67 1.65
C VAL A 392 -25.39 6.19 0.20
N GLU A 393 -25.74 7.10 -0.69
CA GLU A 393 -25.91 6.80 -2.11
C GLU A 393 -24.77 7.38 -2.94
N ALA A 394 -24.53 6.79 -4.12
CA ALA A 394 -23.51 7.30 -5.06
C ALA A 394 -23.78 8.74 -5.54
N ALA A 395 -25.02 9.22 -5.37
CA ALA A 395 -25.41 10.60 -5.67
C ALA A 395 -25.04 11.60 -4.57
N ASP A 396 -24.84 11.14 -3.34
CA ASP A 396 -24.45 12.00 -2.20
C ASP A 396 -22.97 12.40 -2.28
N LEU A 397 -22.17 11.62 -3.02
CA LEU A 397 -20.75 11.84 -3.20
C LEU A 397 -20.48 12.73 -4.42
N SER A 398 -19.96 13.94 -4.18
CA SER A 398 -19.65 14.91 -5.23
C SER A 398 -18.15 15.01 -5.50
N PRO A 399 -17.70 14.79 -6.75
CA PRO A 399 -16.32 15.08 -7.14
C PRO A 399 -15.98 16.58 -7.00
N GLY A 400 -14.69 16.89 -7.10
CA GLY A 400 -14.16 18.25 -7.04
C GLY A 400 -14.83 19.17 -8.06
N ARG A 401 -15.20 20.37 -7.60
CA ARG A 401 -15.96 21.37 -8.37
C ARG A 401 -15.20 21.96 -9.56
N HIS A 402 -13.87 21.96 -9.52
CA HIS A 402 -13.04 22.48 -10.60
C HIS A 402 -12.74 21.35 -11.56
N THR A 403 -13.11 21.52 -12.84
CA THR A 403 -12.99 20.45 -13.83
C THR A 403 -12.33 20.92 -15.12
N VAL A 404 -11.54 20.04 -15.75
CA VAL A 404 -11.08 20.23 -17.13
C VAL A 404 -11.36 18.97 -17.94
N ALA A 405 -12.00 19.14 -19.10
CA ALA A 405 -12.26 18.08 -20.05
C ALA A 405 -11.07 17.95 -21.02
N VAL A 406 -10.48 16.76 -21.09
CA VAL A 406 -9.46 16.43 -22.09
C VAL A 406 -10.14 15.77 -23.27
N ARG A 407 -9.90 16.32 -24.47
CA ARG A 407 -10.62 15.98 -25.70
C ARG A 407 -9.71 15.28 -26.69
N ALA A 408 -10.29 14.43 -27.53
CA ALA A 408 -9.58 13.80 -28.63
C ALA A 408 -9.13 14.85 -29.64
N ASP A 409 -7.88 14.76 -30.10
CA ASP A 409 -7.33 15.66 -31.11
C ASP A 409 -7.71 15.25 -32.54
N ARG A 410 -8.15 14.00 -32.73
CA ARG A 410 -8.47 13.37 -34.01
C ARG A 410 -9.60 12.35 -33.87
N ASP A 411 -10.16 11.95 -35.01
CA ASP A 411 -11.05 10.79 -35.10
C ASP A 411 -10.24 9.49 -35.00
N GLY A 412 -10.76 8.49 -34.29
CA GLY A 412 -10.10 7.19 -34.22
C GLY A 412 -10.68 6.23 -33.19
N VAL A 413 -9.90 5.21 -32.86
CA VAL A 413 -10.16 4.22 -31.81
C VAL A 413 -9.22 4.50 -30.65
N VAL A 414 -9.72 4.43 -29.42
CA VAL A 414 -8.86 4.41 -28.23
C VAL A 414 -8.11 3.09 -28.18
N THR A 415 -6.79 3.13 -28.34
CA THR A 415 -5.93 1.94 -28.39
C THR A 415 -5.27 1.63 -27.06
N HIS A 416 -5.08 2.64 -26.21
CA HIS A 416 -4.42 2.48 -24.93
C HIS A 416 -4.84 3.59 -23.95
N VAL A 417 -4.94 3.24 -22.66
CA VAL A 417 -5.11 4.20 -21.56
C VAL A 417 -4.02 3.91 -20.53
N ASN A 418 -3.10 4.85 -20.36
CA ASN A 418 -1.89 4.61 -19.57
C ASN A 418 -2.18 4.72 -18.06
N ASN A 419 -2.19 3.59 -17.36
CA ASN A 419 -2.44 3.52 -15.91
C ASN A 419 -1.56 4.47 -15.09
N ARG A 420 -0.27 4.56 -15.41
CA ARG A 420 0.69 5.36 -14.66
C ARG A 420 0.42 6.86 -14.83
N LEU A 421 0.15 7.30 -16.06
CA LEU A 421 -0.18 8.69 -16.37
C LEU A 421 -1.54 9.08 -15.82
N VAL A 422 -2.55 8.21 -15.91
CA VAL A 422 -3.87 8.44 -15.32
C VAL A 422 -3.76 8.64 -13.79
N ASN A 423 -3.00 7.79 -13.11
CA ASN A 423 -2.72 7.95 -11.68
C ASN A 423 -1.97 9.27 -11.40
N GLU A 424 -0.97 9.61 -12.20
CA GLU A 424 -0.20 10.86 -12.02
C GLU A 424 -1.07 12.11 -12.19
N VAL A 425 -1.95 12.13 -13.19
CA VAL A 425 -2.90 13.24 -13.41
C VAL A 425 -3.84 13.41 -12.22
N ALA A 426 -4.44 12.32 -11.73
CA ALA A 426 -5.32 12.36 -10.57
C ALA A 426 -4.57 12.82 -9.30
N ARG A 427 -3.31 12.38 -9.11
CA ARG A 427 -2.48 12.82 -7.97
C ARG A 427 -2.15 14.31 -8.03
N ARG A 428 -1.78 14.83 -9.20
CA ARG A 428 -1.55 16.28 -9.40
C ARG A 428 -2.81 17.10 -9.18
N ALA A 429 -3.98 16.53 -9.51
CA ALA A 429 -5.27 17.15 -9.23
C ALA A 429 -5.61 17.23 -7.73
N GLY A 430 -4.93 16.44 -6.88
CA GLY A 430 -5.02 16.49 -5.42
C GLY A 430 -5.24 15.13 -4.75
N ALA A 431 -5.52 14.07 -5.51
CA ALA A 431 -5.79 12.75 -4.94
C ALA A 431 -4.53 12.13 -4.29
N PRO A 432 -4.67 11.36 -3.19
CA PRO A 432 -5.90 11.08 -2.45
C PRO A 432 -6.23 12.12 -1.37
N ARG A 433 -5.36 13.11 -1.11
CA ARG A 433 -5.51 14.06 0.01
C ARG A 433 -6.77 14.92 -0.11
N ASP A 434 -7.13 15.27 -1.34
CA ASP A 434 -8.40 15.91 -1.68
C ASP A 434 -9.33 14.81 -2.19
N PRO A 435 -10.30 14.31 -1.40
CA PRO A 435 -11.08 13.14 -1.77
C PRO A 435 -11.91 13.32 -3.05
N GLY A 436 -12.34 14.56 -3.34
CA GLY A 436 -13.07 14.90 -4.55
C GLY A 436 -12.18 14.97 -5.80
N ALA A 437 -10.85 15.02 -5.66
CA ALA A 437 -9.93 15.08 -6.79
C ALA A 437 -9.78 13.72 -7.48
N GLY A 438 -9.60 13.74 -8.79
CA GLY A 438 -9.49 12.51 -9.58
C GLY A 438 -9.66 12.69 -11.08
N LEU A 439 -9.92 11.58 -11.76
CA LEU A 439 -10.12 11.50 -13.20
C LEU A 439 -11.29 10.55 -13.51
N GLU A 440 -12.23 11.00 -14.34
CA GLU A 440 -13.36 10.22 -14.85
C GLU A 440 -13.18 9.92 -16.34
N LEU A 441 -13.11 8.64 -16.71
CA LEU A 441 -12.93 8.15 -18.08
C LEU A 441 -14.25 8.05 -18.84
N HIS A 442 -14.37 8.83 -19.90
CA HIS A 442 -15.53 8.80 -20.81
C HIS A 442 -15.35 7.80 -21.94
N ARG A 443 -14.11 7.54 -22.36
CA ARG A 443 -13.78 6.58 -23.41
C ARG A 443 -12.85 5.47 -22.91
N ARG A 444 -13.12 4.23 -23.31
CA ARG A 444 -12.33 3.03 -22.97
C ARG A 444 -11.58 2.50 -24.18
N VAL A 445 -10.57 1.66 -23.92
CA VAL A 445 -9.86 0.93 -24.98
C VAL A 445 -10.86 0.14 -25.85
N GLY A 446 -10.72 0.28 -27.16
CA GLY A 446 -11.60 -0.31 -28.17
C GLY A 446 -12.79 0.57 -28.57
N GLU A 447 -13.10 1.64 -27.85
CA GLU A 447 -14.18 2.56 -28.21
C GLU A 447 -13.73 3.59 -29.27
N MET A 448 -14.65 3.99 -30.13
CA MET A 448 -14.44 5.10 -31.09
C MET A 448 -14.46 6.44 -30.35
N ALA A 449 -13.58 7.35 -30.78
CA ALA A 449 -13.56 8.73 -30.33
C ALA A 449 -13.55 9.68 -31.54
N ALA A 450 -14.47 10.63 -31.58
CA ALA A 450 -14.46 11.69 -32.59
C ALA A 450 -13.56 12.86 -32.15
N SER A 451 -12.97 13.59 -33.10
CA SER A 451 -12.21 14.81 -32.80
C SER A 451 -13.06 15.80 -32.02
N GLY A 452 -12.51 16.33 -30.93
CA GLY A 452 -13.21 17.22 -30.00
C GLY A 452 -14.10 16.51 -28.96
N GLU A 453 -14.30 15.19 -29.07
CA GLU A 453 -15.02 14.40 -28.07
C GLU A 453 -14.22 14.30 -26.77
N THR A 454 -14.92 14.25 -25.63
CA THR A 454 -14.24 14.16 -24.33
C THR A 454 -13.76 12.73 -24.08
N LEU A 455 -12.46 12.57 -23.83
CA LEU A 455 -11.84 11.29 -23.48
C LEU A 455 -11.94 11.03 -21.98
N PHE A 456 -11.65 12.06 -21.18
CA PHE A 456 -11.76 12.04 -19.72
C PHE A 456 -11.93 13.44 -19.14
N THR A 457 -12.47 13.51 -17.92
CA THR A 457 -12.57 14.75 -17.14
C THR A 457 -11.67 14.65 -15.91
N VAL A 458 -10.85 15.66 -15.67
CA VAL A 458 -10.08 15.80 -14.42
C VAL A 458 -10.91 16.62 -13.43
N HIS A 459 -11.00 16.16 -12.19
CA HIS A 459 -11.67 16.84 -11.08
C HIS A 459 -10.64 17.27 -10.04
N ALA A 460 -10.78 18.47 -9.49
CA ALA A 460 -9.94 18.99 -8.42
C ALA A 460 -10.74 19.87 -7.46
N GLU A 461 -10.25 20.00 -6.22
CA GLU A 461 -10.82 20.89 -5.20
C GLU A 461 -10.21 22.30 -5.20
N SER A 462 -9.09 22.47 -5.91
CA SER A 462 -8.35 23.73 -6.07
C SER A 462 -8.03 23.99 -7.55
N GLU A 463 -8.10 25.25 -7.97
CA GLU A 463 -7.72 25.68 -9.32
C GLU A 463 -6.24 25.46 -9.63
N ASP A 464 -5.35 25.68 -8.66
CA ASP A 464 -3.89 25.49 -8.85
C ASP A 464 -3.55 24.03 -9.11
N LYS A 465 -4.17 23.11 -8.36
CA LYS A 465 -4.00 21.66 -8.57
C LYS A 465 -4.59 21.21 -9.90
N LEU A 466 -5.75 21.76 -10.29
CA LEU A 466 -6.31 21.53 -11.62
C LEU A 466 -5.36 22.01 -12.73
N ALA A 467 -4.73 23.17 -12.54
CA ALA A 467 -3.80 23.74 -13.50
C ALA A 467 -2.54 22.87 -13.68
N ASP A 468 -1.97 22.35 -12.59
CA ASP A 468 -0.83 21.40 -12.67
C ASP A 468 -1.22 20.08 -13.35
N ALA A 469 -2.37 19.50 -12.99
CA ALA A 469 -2.89 18.30 -13.65
C ALA A 469 -3.12 18.53 -15.15
N LYS A 470 -3.73 19.66 -15.52
CA LYS A 470 -3.93 20.07 -16.91
C LYS A 470 -2.60 20.20 -17.67
N ALA A 471 -1.62 20.89 -17.07
CA ALA A 471 -0.31 21.07 -17.69
C ALA A 471 0.39 19.74 -17.98
N LEU A 472 0.20 18.71 -17.14
CA LEU A 472 0.68 17.36 -17.44
C LEU A 472 -0.05 16.78 -18.67
N THR A 473 -1.39 16.84 -18.72
CA THR A 473 -2.17 16.27 -19.83
C THR A 473 -1.85 16.88 -21.19
N GLU A 474 -1.38 18.13 -21.24
CA GLU A 474 -0.93 18.79 -22.48
C GLU A 474 0.44 18.30 -22.96
N ARG A 475 1.23 17.66 -22.09
CA ARG A 475 2.61 17.21 -22.36
C ARG A 475 2.72 15.72 -22.63
N VAL A 476 1.75 14.92 -22.19
CA VAL A 476 1.80 13.45 -22.25
C VAL A 476 0.52 12.87 -22.84
N GLU A 477 0.65 11.83 -23.67
CA GLU A 477 -0.49 11.12 -24.24
C GLU A 477 -1.05 10.12 -23.21
N THR A 478 -1.99 10.58 -22.37
CA THR A 478 -2.62 9.75 -21.34
C THR A 478 -3.56 8.69 -21.94
N VAL A 479 -4.28 9.08 -23.00
CA VAL A 479 -5.19 8.23 -23.77
C VAL A 479 -4.75 8.28 -25.23
N ARG A 480 -4.43 7.12 -25.79
CA ARG A 480 -3.91 6.99 -27.15
C ARG A 480 -5.04 6.76 -28.15
N VAL A 481 -5.31 7.74 -29.01
CA VAL A 481 -6.29 7.62 -30.11
C VAL A 481 -5.54 7.41 -31.43
N ARG A 482 -5.90 6.37 -32.18
CA ARG A 482 -5.29 6.05 -33.48
C ARG A 482 -6.36 5.87 -34.55
N HIS A 483 -6.00 6.15 -35.81
CA HIS A 483 -6.88 5.82 -36.92
C HIS A 483 -7.13 4.29 -36.93
N PRO A 484 -8.33 3.79 -37.29
CA PRO A 484 -8.63 2.35 -37.25
C PRO A 484 -7.60 1.47 -37.97
N ASP A 485 -7.06 1.94 -39.10
CA ASP A 485 -6.03 1.21 -39.86
C ASP A 485 -4.69 1.15 -39.10
N GLU A 486 -4.29 2.23 -38.43
CA GLU A 486 -3.07 2.31 -37.63
C GLU A 486 -3.19 1.52 -36.31
N ALA A 487 -4.41 1.40 -35.78
CA ALA A 487 -4.68 0.61 -34.59
C ALA A 487 -4.44 -0.90 -34.78
N LEU A 488 -4.49 -1.38 -36.03
CA LEU A 488 -4.31 -2.80 -36.38
C LEU A 488 -2.89 -3.13 -36.87
N VAL A 489 -2.17 -2.14 -37.42
CA VAL A 489 -0.87 -2.35 -38.04
C VAL A 489 0.11 -1.31 -37.51
N GLU A 490 1.01 -1.75 -36.63
CA GLU A 490 2.14 -0.95 -36.18
C GLU A 490 3.25 -1.00 -37.23
N ARG A 491 3.65 0.18 -37.73
CA ARG A 491 4.78 0.30 -38.65
C ARG A 491 6.06 0.41 -37.81
N VAL A 492 6.82 -0.69 -37.74
CA VAL A 492 8.14 -0.76 -37.08
C VAL A 492 9.23 -0.15 -37.94
#